data_AF-A0A9W7STU1-F1
#
_entry.id   AF-A0A9W7STU1-F1
#
_cell.length_a   1.000
_cell.length_b   1.000
_cell.length_c   1.000
_cell.angle_alpha   90.00
_cell.angle_beta   90.00
_cell.angle_gamma   90.00
#
_symmetry.space_group_name_H-M   'P 1'
#
loop_
_entity.id
_entity.type
_entity.pdbx_description
1 polymer ?
#
loop_
_entity_poly.entity_id
_entity_poly.type
_entity_poly.pdbx_seq_one_letter_code
_entity_poly.pdbx_strand_id
1 'polypeptide(L)'
;MPPAPSTPVHASFPSTHLTIGAGVAIFHLATARVVLCHHPGAPHWFLPKGRRNANEDTIRAAEREGFEETGYRNRVIPIPLRHRQPRGAEEVFVTEPVWTQLLPVTAASQYLLFWYVAETVPRGVEEECGEGGVGGDGGYRPPARYPAAGCTVKQRIALDAVAGGGAEGEVYEPVWHRGTGVNEEEMMYESYLLPIDKARRKLKGSVMEDVVKRGWEGIQLRMEMEEQGGLLVDALHAETP
;
A
#
# COMPACT_ATOMS: atom_id res chain seq x y z
N MET A 1 -17.56 -29.48 5.79
CA MET A 1 -18.75 -28.82 6.37
C MET A 1 -18.78 -27.38 5.85
N PRO A 2 -19.92 -26.87 5.37
CA PRO A 2 -20.02 -25.45 5.05
C PRO A 2 -19.72 -24.62 6.32
N PRO A 3 -19.04 -23.47 6.21
CA PRO A 3 -18.79 -22.60 7.35
C PRO A 3 -20.13 -22.23 7.99
N ALA A 4 -20.23 -22.38 9.32
CA ALA A 4 -21.43 -21.96 10.03
C ALA A 4 -21.64 -20.45 9.81
N PRO A 5 -22.86 -20.00 9.49
CA PRO A 5 -23.13 -18.59 9.29
C PRO A 5 -22.81 -17.83 10.58
N SER A 6 -21.89 -16.87 10.51
CA SER A 6 -21.67 -15.92 11.60
C SER A 6 -22.87 -14.99 11.71
N THR A 7 -23.30 -14.66 12.93
CA THR A 7 -24.28 -13.59 13.13
C THR A 7 -23.80 -12.30 12.44
N PRO A 8 -24.64 -11.64 11.61
CA PRO A 8 -24.25 -10.40 10.97
C PRO A 8 -23.85 -9.36 12.00
N VAL A 9 -22.72 -8.69 11.77
CA VAL A 9 -22.35 -7.51 12.55
C VAL A 9 -23.16 -6.33 12.02
N HIS A 10 -24.16 -5.88 12.77
CA HIS A 10 -24.95 -4.69 12.45
C HIS A 10 -24.61 -3.56 13.43
N ALA A 11 -24.03 -2.47 12.92
CA ALA A 11 -23.73 -1.28 13.68
C ALA A 11 -23.91 -0.03 12.79
N SER A 12 -24.41 1.05 13.38
CA SER A 12 -24.67 2.31 12.67
C SER A 12 -24.00 3.45 13.42
N PHE A 13 -23.25 4.27 12.69
CA PHE A 13 -22.54 5.42 13.24
C PHE A 13 -22.88 6.66 12.40
N PRO A 14 -23.27 7.79 13.03
CA PRO A 14 -23.29 9.05 12.30
C PRO A 14 -21.86 9.44 11.89
N SER A 15 -21.69 10.20 10.81
CA SER A 15 -20.36 10.61 10.31
C SER A 15 -19.53 11.38 11.34
N THR A 16 -20.16 12.01 12.33
CA THR A 16 -19.48 12.68 13.46
C THR A 16 -18.78 11.71 14.42
N HIS A 17 -19.10 10.42 14.33
CA HIS A 17 -18.55 9.35 15.18
C HIS A 17 -17.85 8.26 14.37
N LEU A 18 -17.75 8.41 13.04
CA LEU A 18 -17.04 7.47 12.18
C LEU A 18 -15.88 8.18 11.48
N THR A 19 -14.67 7.87 11.92
CA THR A 19 -13.45 8.27 11.19
C THR A 19 -13.23 7.27 10.07
N ILE A 20 -12.88 7.76 8.87
CA ILE A 20 -12.46 6.93 7.75
C ILE A 20 -10.99 7.25 7.48
N GLY A 21 -10.19 6.21 7.34
CA GLY A 21 -8.77 6.36 7.07
C GLY A 21 -8.26 5.29 6.14
N ALA A 22 -7.01 5.47 5.75
CA ALA A 22 -6.35 4.62 4.80
C ALA A 22 -4.90 4.38 5.25
N GLY A 23 -4.44 3.16 5.06
CA GLY A 23 -3.07 2.74 5.30
C GLY A 23 -2.53 1.99 4.11
N VAL A 24 -1.21 1.86 4.04
CA VAL A 24 -0.55 1.29 2.88
C VAL A 24 0.69 0.48 3.23
N ALA A 25 0.85 -0.68 2.58
CA ALA A 25 2.12 -1.39 2.54
C ALA A 25 2.86 -1.01 1.24
N ILE A 26 3.98 -0.30 1.38
CA ILE A 26 4.76 0.23 0.25
C ILE A 26 5.92 -0.72 -0.04
N PHE A 27 5.88 -1.41 -1.16
CA PHE A 27 6.89 -2.39 -1.57
C PHE A 27 7.89 -1.79 -2.56
N HIS A 28 9.17 -2.05 -2.36
CA HIS A 28 10.16 -1.91 -3.42
C HIS A 28 10.30 -3.25 -4.14
N LEU A 29 9.64 -3.36 -5.29
CA LEU A 29 9.41 -4.61 -6.01
C LEU A 29 10.72 -5.31 -6.39
N ALA A 30 11.68 -4.56 -6.94
CA ALA A 30 12.93 -5.10 -7.45
C ALA A 30 13.80 -5.79 -6.38
N THR A 31 13.64 -5.42 -5.11
CA THR A 31 14.46 -5.95 -4.00
C THR A 31 13.66 -6.74 -2.97
N ALA A 32 12.36 -6.97 -3.20
CA ALA A 32 11.46 -7.62 -2.24
C ALA A 32 11.57 -7.03 -0.83
N ARG A 33 11.52 -5.69 -0.75
CA ARG A 33 11.52 -4.92 0.50
C ARG A 33 10.20 -4.19 0.68
N VAL A 34 9.85 -3.87 1.93
CA VAL A 34 8.67 -3.11 2.31
C VAL A 34 9.04 -2.05 3.33
N VAL A 35 8.43 -0.87 3.21
CA VAL A 35 8.64 0.26 4.12
C VAL A 35 7.87 0.02 5.42
N LEU A 36 8.55 0.13 6.57
CA LEU A 36 7.93 0.21 7.89
C LEU A 36 8.31 1.53 8.58
N CYS A 37 7.39 2.05 9.38
CA CYS A 37 7.65 3.12 10.33
C CYS A 37 7.99 2.56 11.72
N HIS A 38 8.74 3.34 12.48
CA HIS A 38 9.07 3.10 13.88
C HIS A 38 9.07 4.44 14.63
N HIS A 39 8.35 4.49 15.74
CA HIS A 39 8.40 5.65 16.62
C HIS A 39 9.58 5.47 17.60
N PRO A 40 10.60 6.33 17.67
CA PRO A 40 11.80 6.10 18.50
C PRO A 40 11.48 5.97 20.00
N GLY A 41 10.45 6.68 20.47
CA GLY A 41 9.92 6.57 21.84
C GLY A 41 8.98 5.39 22.13
N ALA A 42 8.62 4.54 21.16
CA ALA A 42 7.73 3.41 21.36
C ALA A 42 8.28 2.15 20.65
N PRO A 43 8.25 0.97 21.27
CA PRO A 43 8.92 -0.21 20.71
C PRO A 43 8.18 -0.85 19.52
N HIS A 44 7.21 -0.15 18.93
CA HIS A 44 6.25 -0.70 17.99
C HIS A 44 6.60 -0.30 16.55
N TRP A 45 6.56 -1.29 15.67
CA TRP A 45 6.70 -1.13 14.22
C TRP A 45 5.31 -1.10 13.60
N PHE A 46 5.12 -0.28 12.57
CA PHE A 46 3.82 -0.14 11.92
C PHE A 46 3.96 0.18 10.42
N LEU A 47 2.86 0.00 9.70
CA LEU A 47 2.67 0.48 8.34
C LEU A 47 2.06 1.89 8.38
N PRO A 48 2.43 2.79 7.45
CA PRO A 48 1.92 4.14 7.46
C PRO A 48 0.41 4.19 7.23
N LYS A 49 -0.28 5.04 7.99
CA LYS A 49 -1.74 5.17 7.95
C LYS A 49 -2.26 6.39 8.70
N GLY A 50 -3.20 7.08 8.08
CA GLY A 50 -3.89 8.20 8.71
C GLY A 50 -5.27 8.47 8.15
N ARG A 51 -5.79 9.65 8.50
CA ARG A 51 -7.20 10.00 8.27
C ARG A 51 -7.36 10.50 6.85
N ARG A 52 -8.45 10.08 6.21
CA ARG A 52 -8.82 10.63 4.91
C ARG A 52 -9.28 12.07 5.07
N ASN A 53 -8.79 12.97 4.23
CA ASN A 53 -9.24 14.36 4.18
C ASN A 53 -10.67 14.47 3.62
N ALA A 54 -11.35 15.57 3.92
CA ALA A 54 -12.66 15.84 3.32
C ALA A 54 -12.53 15.92 1.79
N ASN A 55 -13.45 15.24 1.07
CA ASN A 55 -13.47 15.14 -0.39
C ASN A 55 -12.28 14.40 -1.03
N GLU A 56 -11.43 13.75 -0.23
CA GLU A 56 -10.31 12.93 -0.72
C GLU A 56 -10.78 11.50 -1.04
N ASP A 57 -10.20 10.90 -2.07
CA ASP A 57 -10.37 9.47 -2.39
C ASP A 57 -9.54 8.59 -1.44
N THR A 58 -10.03 7.40 -1.08
CA THR A 58 -9.33 6.55 -0.09
C THR A 58 -7.99 6.01 -0.58
N ILE A 59 -7.80 5.78 -1.88
CA ILE A 59 -6.50 5.40 -2.45
C ILE A 59 -5.56 6.61 -2.37
N ARG A 60 -6.04 7.81 -2.71
CA ARG A 60 -5.24 9.03 -2.59
C ARG A 60 -4.81 9.32 -1.15
N ALA A 61 -5.70 9.07 -0.19
CA ALA A 61 -5.36 9.15 1.23
C ALA A 61 -4.26 8.15 1.60
N ALA A 62 -4.37 6.88 1.20
CA ALA A 62 -3.32 5.88 1.44
C ALA A 62 -1.96 6.31 0.87
N GLU A 63 -1.95 6.83 -0.36
CA GLU A 63 -0.72 7.31 -1.00
C GLU A 63 -0.10 8.51 -0.27
N ARG A 64 -0.94 9.50 0.08
CA ARG A 64 -0.53 10.69 0.84
C ARG A 64 0.02 10.32 2.21
N GLU A 65 -0.74 9.57 3.02
CA GLU A 65 -0.34 9.13 4.35
C GLU A 65 0.95 8.30 4.30
N GLY A 66 1.06 7.44 3.27
CA GLY A 66 2.28 6.71 2.98
C GLY A 66 3.49 7.62 2.77
N PHE A 67 3.33 8.73 2.04
CA PHE A 67 4.40 9.69 1.82
C PHE A 67 4.69 10.53 3.08
N GLU A 68 3.65 11.04 3.73
CA GLU A 68 3.78 11.91 4.91
C GLU A 68 4.51 11.20 6.06
N GLU A 69 4.08 9.98 6.42
CA GLU A 69 4.66 9.25 7.55
C GLU A 69 5.99 8.54 7.23
N THR A 70 6.29 8.24 5.95
CA THR A 70 7.51 7.48 5.61
C THR A 70 8.57 8.26 4.86
N GLY A 71 8.23 9.34 4.17
CA GLY A 71 9.11 10.02 3.23
C GLY A 71 9.32 9.30 1.89
N TYR A 72 8.71 8.13 1.64
CA TYR A 72 8.82 7.43 0.36
C TYR A 72 7.63 7.71 -0.54
N ARG A 73 7.88 8.20 -1.76
CA ARG A 73 6.82 8.33 -2.77
C ARG A 73 6.33 6.95 -3.16
N ASN A 74 5.01 6.82 -3.21
CA ASN A 74 4.36 5.55 -3.46
C ASN A 74 3.11 5.73 -4.32
N ARG A 75 2.69 4.64 -4.95
CA ARG A 75 1.41 4.55 -5.65
C ARG A 75 0.81 3.17 -5.52
N VAL A 76 -0.51 3.09 -5.40
CA VAL A 76 -1.19 1.80 -5.27
C VAL A 76 -0.99 0.95 -6.51
N ILE A 77 -0.63 -0.32 -6.31
CA ILE A 77 -0.42 -1.29 -7.38
C ILE A 77 -1.65 -2.21 -7.50
N PRO A 78 -2.23 -2.37 -8.71
CA PRO A 78 -3.29 -3.34 -8.94
C PRO A 78 -2.76 -4.77 -8.73
N ILE A 79 -3.49 -5.60 -7.99
CA ILE A 79 -3.14 -7.00 -7.75
C ILE A 79 -4.36 -7.90 -7.99
N PRO A 80 -4.16 -9.20 -8.28
CA PRO A 80 -5.24 -10.18 -8.23
C PRO A 80 -5.69 -10.33 -6.79
N LEU A 81 -6.91 -9.88 -6.53
CA LEU A 81 -7.55 -9.99 -5.21
C LEU A 81 -8.92 -10.60 -5.41
N ARG A 82 -9.33 -11.60 -4.62
CA ARG A 82 -10.74 -12.02 -4.54
C ARG A 82 -11.47 -11.02 -3.63
N HIS A 83 -12.50 -10.33 -4.14
CA HIS A 83 -13.33 -9.39 -3.38
C HIS A 83 -14.79 -9.47 -3.82
N ARG A 84 -15.66 -8.78 -3.07
CA ARG A 84 -17.11 -8.81 -3.26
C ARG A 84 -17.67 -7.64 -4.07
N GLN A 85 -16.86 -6.63 -4.40
CA GLN A 85 -17.31 -5.53 -5.26
C GLN A 85 -17.60 -6.01 -6.69
N PRO A 86 -18.60 -5.43 -7.37
CA PRO A 86 -18.83 -5.65 -8.80
C PRO A 86 -17.56 -5.36 -9.60
N ARG A 87 -17.33 -6.10 -10.68
CA ARG A 87 -16.18 -5.92 -11.58
C ARG A 87 -16.64 -5.85 -13.03
N GLY A 88 -15.87 -5.13 -13.84
CA GLY A 88 -15.89 -5.36 -15.29
C GLY A 88 -15.40 -6.76 -15.62
N ALA A 89 -15.93 -7.37 -16.69
CA ALA A 89 -15.59 -8.74 -17.10
C ALA A 89 -14.08 -8.95 -17.37
N GLU A 90 -13.34 -7.89 -17.66
CA GLU A 90 -11.92 -7.91 -18.03
C GLU A 90 -10.98 -7.44 -16.90
N GLU A 91 -11.52 -7.04 -15.74
CA GLU A 91 -10.73 -6.49 -14.63
C GLU A 91 -10.15 -7.61 -13.75
N VAL A 92 -9.02 -8.16 -14.17
CA VAL A 92 -8.28 -9.20 -13.44
C VAL A 92 -7.52 -8.62 -12.24
N PHE A 93 -6.91 -7.44 -12.40
CA PHE A 93 -6.13 -6.76 -11.37
C PHE A 93 -6.85 -5.51 -10.88
N VAL A 94 -6.98 -5.40 -9.56
CA VAL A 94 -7.82 -4.37 -8.91
C VAL A 94 -7.03 -3.68 -7.81
N THR A 95 -7.46 -2.47 -7.44
CA THR A 95 -6.86 -1.64 -6.38
C THR A 95 -7.72 -1.60 -5.12
N GLU A 96 -8.47 -2.67 -4.85
CA GLU A 96 -9.31 -2.78 -3.65
C GLU A 96 -8.46 -3.01 -2.39
N PRO A 97 -8.96 -2.64 -1.20
CA PRO A 97 -8.27 -2.89 0.06
C PRO A 97 -8.01 -4.39 0.27
N VAL A 98 -6.77 -4.75 0.62
CA VAL A 98 -6.42 -6.14 0.98
C VAL A 98 -6.88 -6.52 2.39
N TRP A 99 -7.16 -5.50 3.22
CA TRP A 99 -7.69 -5.67 4.55
C TRP A 99 -8.51 -4.44 4.98
N THR A 100 -9.55 -4.64 5.76
CA THR A 100 -10.35 -3.56 6.36
C THR A 100 -10.54 -3.84 7.85
N GLN A 101 -10.38 -2.82 8.69
CA GLN A 101 -10.60 -2.90 10.13
C GLN A 101 -11.63 -1.86 10.58
N LEU A 102 -12.45 -2.24 11.55
CA LEU A 102 -13.23 -1.31 12.36
C LEU A 102 -12.63 -1.32 13.77
N LEU A 103 -12.05 -0.20 14.19
CA LEU A 103 -11.33 -0.05 15.46
C LEU A 103 -12.08 0.92 16.37
N PRO A 104 -12.19 0.66 17.68
CA PRO A 104 -12.75 1.62 18.62
C PRO A 104 -11.77 2.79 18.82
N VAL A 105 -12.27 4.02 18.76
CA VAL A 105 -11.52 5.24 19.11
C VAL A 105 -11.94 5.72 20.49
N THR A 106 -13.24 5.78 20.73
CA THR A 106 -13.85 6.09 22.03
C THR A 106 -15.03 5.12 22.26
N ALA A 107 -15.74 5.29 23.37
CA ALA A 107 -16.98 4.54 23.62
C ALA A 107 -18.05 4.77 22.53
N ALA A 108 -18.03 5.91 21.84
CA ALA A 108 -19.03 6.29 20.84
C ALA A 108 -18.48 6.37 19.42
N SER A 109 -17.16 6.44 19.24
CA SER A 109 -16.52 6.67 17.93
C SER A 109 -15.73 5.47 17.44
N GLN A 110 -15.83 5.20 16.14
CA GLN A 110 -15.09 4.15 15.46
C GLN A 110 -14.15 4.70 14.39
N TYR A 111 -13.14 3.91 14.05
CA TYR A 111 -12.23 4.15 12.96
C TYR A 111 -12.30 3.01 11.95
N LEU A 112 -12.85 3.30 10.77
CA LEU A 112 -12.86 2.39 9.63
C LEU A 112 -11.59 2.63 8.82
N LEU A 113 -10.71 1.64 8.81
CA LEU A 113 -9.38 1.72 8.20
C LEU A 113 -9.27 0.72 7.04
N PHE A 114 -8.94 1.22 5.86
CA PHE A 114 -8.68 0.44 4.66
C PHE A 114 -7.17 0.31 4.41
N TRP A 115 -6.70 -0.91 4.17
CA TRP A 115 -5.29 -1.18 3.89
C TRP A 115 -5.07 -1.51 2.42
N TYR A 116 -4.20 -0.75 1.77
CA TYR A 116 -3.84 -0.90 0.36
C TYR A 116 -2.42 -1.42 0.18
N VAL A 117 -2.12 -1.84 -1.05
CA VAL A 117 -0.81 -2.32 -1.48
C VAL A 117 -0.28 -1.33 -2.49
N ALA A 118 0.93 -0.83 -2.25
CA ALA A 118 1.59 0.13 -3.12
C ALA A 118 3.01 -0.31 -3.45
N GLU A 119 3.56 0.33 -4.47
CA GLU A 119 4.99 0.28 -4.75
C GLU A 119 5.65 1.62 -4.42
N THR A 120 6.96 1.59 -4.18
CA THR A 120 7.79 2.77 -4.39
C THR A 120 7.79 3.14 -5.88
N VAL A 121 7.84 4.42 -6.20
CA VAL A 121 7.83 4.87 -7.60
C VAL A 121 9.21 4.68 -8.27
N PRO A 122 9.28 4.46 -9.60
CA PRO A 122 10.55 4.40 -10.32
C PRO A 122 11.22 5.78 -10.37
N ARG A 123 12.53 5.81 -10.60
CA ARG A 123 13.33 7.05 -10.66
C ARG A 123 12.72 8.14 -11.55
N GLY A 124 12.29 7.82 -12.76
CA GLY A 124 11.71 8.82 -13.67
C GLY A 124 10.43 9.48 -13.08
N VAL A 125 9.60 8.72 -12.38
CA VAL A 125 8.40 9.25 -11.72
C VAL A 125 8.76 10.07 -10.48
N GLU A 126 9.81 9.66 -9.75
CA GLU A 126 10.37 10.43 -8.64
C GLU A 126 10.81 11.83 -9.11
N GLU A 127 11.57 11.88 -10.21
CA GLU A 127 12.06 13.11 -10.83
C GLU A 127 10.93 14.00 -11.35
N GLU A 128 9.89 13.43 -11.97
CA GLU A 128 8.70 14.16 -12.43
C GLU A 128 7.90 14.83 -11.30
N CYS A 129 7.88 14.19 -10.11
CA CYS A 129 7.21 14.73 -8.94
C CYS A 129 7.97 15.93 -8.35
N GLY A 130 9.30 15.96 -8.52
CA GLY A 130 10.21 16.99 -8.01
C GLY A 130 10.57 16.82 -6.52
N GLU A 131 11.32 17.76 -5.97
CA GLU A 131 11.67 17.83 -4.53
C GLU A 131 10.47 18.35 -3.71
N GLY A 132 9.36 17.63 -3.69
CA GLY A 132 8.22 17.98 -2.85
C GLY A 132 8.44 17.51 -1.42
N GLY A 133 8.88 18.40 -0.53
CA GLY A 133 8.73 18.27 0.93
C GLY A 133 7.44 18.93 1.39
N VAL A 134 6.84 18.45 2.49
CA VAL A 134 5.66 19.06 3.10
C VAL A 134 6.12 20.31 3.88
N GLY A 135 6.35 21.41 3.17
CA GLY A 135 6.90 22.63 3.77
C GLY A 135 7.27 23.77 2.82
N GLY A 136 7.29 23.51 1.50
CA GLY A 136 7.16 24.56 0.49
C GLY A 136 5.70 24.74 0.10
N ASP A 137 5.34 25.86 -0.53
CA ASP A 137 4.00 26.27 -0.99
C ASP A 137 3.25 25.26 -1.93
N GLY A 138 3.78 24.05 -2.12
CA GLY A 138 3.15 22.95 -2.85
C GLY A 138 3.09 21.69 -1.98
N GLY A 139 1.90 21.35 -1.47
CA GLY A 139 1.65 20.12 -0.70
C GLY A 139 1.92 18.83 -1.48
N TYR A 140 1.56 17.68 -0.90
CA TYR A 140 1.76 16.36 -1.51
C TYR A 140 1.30 16.33 -2.97
N ARG A 141 2.24 16.08 -3.89
CA ARG A 141 1.96 15.88 -5.31
C ARG A 141 1.87 14.38 -5.58
N PRO A 142 0.67 13.85 -5.83
CA PRO A 142 0.52 12.42 -6.08
C PRO A 142 1.20 12.03 -7.40
N PRO A 143 1.93 10.91 -7.43
CA PRO A 143 2.45 10.40 -8.68
C PRO A 143 1.31 10.00 -9.64
N ALA A 144 1.66 9.83 -10.91
CA ALA A 144 0.78 9.17 -11.86
C ALA A 144 0.39 7.79 -11.33
N ARG A 145 -0.89 7.42 -11.50
CA ARG A 145 -1.40 6.09 -11.13
C ARG A 145 -0.53 5.00 -11.77
N TYR A 146 -0.49 3.83 -11.15
CA TYR A 146 0.23 2.69 -11.72
C TYR A 146 -0.18 2.52 -13.20
N PRO A 147 0.78 2.38 -14.14
CA PRO A 147 0.50 2.53 -15.56
C PRO A 147 -0.70 1.70 -16.03
N ALA A 148 -1.59 2.34 -16.77
CA ALA A 148 -2.78 1.69 -17.33
C ALA A 148 -2.40 0.81 -18.54
N ALA A 149 -2.98 -0.39 -18.58
CA ALA A 149 -2.95 -1.41 -19.64
C ALA A 149 -1.57 -1.83 -20.20
N GLY A 150 -1.15 -3.05 -19.87
CA GLY A 150 -0.04 -3.75 -20.54
C GLY A 150 1.33 -3.69 -19.86
N CYS A 151 1.52 -2.85 -18.84
CA CYS A 151 2.74 -2.86 -18.04
C CYS A 151 2.70 -3.98 -17.00
N THR A 152 3.47 -5.04 -17.26
CA THR A 152 3.69 -6.15 -16.32
C THR A 152 4.51 -5.71 -15.12
N VAL A 153 4.37 -6.41 -14.01
CA VAL A 153 5.21 -6.23 -12.82
C VAL A 153 6.69 -6.46 -13.15
N LYS A 154 7.01 -7.39 -14.06
CA LYS A 154 8.39 -7.59 -14.53
C LYS A 154 8.95 -6.38 -15.28
N GLN A 155 8.18 -5.81 -16.21
CA GLN A 155 8.57 -4.58 -16.91
C GLN A 155 8.74 -3.43 -15.93
N ARG A 156 7.86 -3.34 -14.92
CA ARG A 156 7.99 -2.35 -13.86
C ARG A 156 9.27 -2.54 -13.06
N ILE A 157 9.60 -3.76 -12.62
CA ILE A 157 10.86 -4.07 -11.91
C ILE A 157 12.07 -3.69 -12.77
N ALA A 158 12.02 -3.90 -14.08
CA ALA A 158 13.09 -3.53 -15.00
C ALA A 158 13.35 -2.00 -15.05
N LEU A 159 12.36 -1.16 -14.70
CA LEU A 159 12.58 0.30 -14.57
C LEU A 159 13.40 0.68 -13.34
N ASP A 160 13.53 -0.21 -12.35
CA ASP A 160 14.42 -0.01 -11.20
C ASP A 160 15.86 -0.48 -11.52
N ALA A 161 16.13 -1.05 -12.71
CA ALA A 161 17.50 -1.32 -13.12
C ALA A 161 18.21 0.00 -13.48
N VAL A 162 19.40 0.25 -12.92
CA VAL A 162 20.15 1.48 -13.20
C VAL A 162 20.68 1.44 -14.64
N ALA A 163 20.07 2.22 -15.52
CA ALA A 163 20.59 2.46 -16.86
C ALA A 163 21.69 3.55 -16.79
N GLY A 164 22.95 3.13 -16.89
CA GLY A 164 24.10 4.01 -17.12
C GLY A 164 24.76 4.58 -15.85
N GLY A 165 25.91 4.02 -15.49
CA GLY A 165 26.90 4.63 -14.59
C GLY A 165 27.43 3.72 -13.48
N GLY A 166 26.67 2.70 -13.10
CA GLY A 166 27.06 1.65 -12.17
C GLY A 166 27.36 0.33 -12.89
N ALA A 167 28.01 -0.61 -12.18
CA ALA A 167 28.23 -1.96 -12.69
C ALA A 167 26.89 -2.60 -13.11
N GLU A 168 26.89 -3.42 -14.17
CA GLU A 168 25.71 -4.19 -14.59
C GLU A 168 25.06 -4.87 -13.38
N GLY A 169 23.77 -4.58 -13.14
CA GLY A 169 23.00 -5.18 -12.06
C GLY A 169 22.74 -4.31 -10.81
N GLU A 170 23.15 -3.03 -10.80
CA GLU A 170 22.77 -2.12 -9.72
C GLU A 170 21.26 -1.77 -9.79
N VAL A 171 20.56 -1.92 -8.67
CA VAL A 171 19.12 -1.63 -8.52
C VAL A 171 18.96 -0.26 -7.89
N TYR A 172 18.06 0.55 -8.46
CA TYR A 172 17.69 1.86 -7.95
C TYR A 172 17.23 1.77 -6.49
N GLU A 173 17.80 2.62 -5.64
CA GLU A 173 17.33 2.80 -4.27
C GLU A 173 16.30 3.94 -4.26
N PRO A 174 15.05 3.70 -3.84
CA PRO A 174 14.02 4.73 -3.75
C PRO A 174 14.47 5.92 -2.89
N VAL A 175 14.17 7.13 -3.35
CA VAL A 175 14.49 8.36 -2.61
C VAL A 175 13.64 8.45 -1.34
N TRP A 176 14.31 8.72 -0.22
CA TRP A 176 13.68 9.06 1.05
C TRP A 176 13.70 10.57 1.27
N HIS A 177 12.53 11.17 1.43
CA HIS A 177 12.33 12.60 1.67
C HIS A 177 12.28 12.90 3.17
N ARG A 178 13.03 13.90 3.61
CA ARG A 178 13.01 14.39 5.00
C ARG A 178 11.85 15.36 5.21
N GLY A 179 11.31 15.38 6.44
CA GLY A 179 10.38 16.42 6.87
C GLY A 179 9.02 16.36 6.18
N THR A 180 8.52 15.14 5.93
CA THR A 180 7.22 14.92 5.31
C THR A 180 6.08 14.77 6.32
N GLY A 181 6.39 14.57 7.60
CA GLY A 181 5.39 14.41 8.65
C GLY A 181 4.57 15.69 8.85
N VAL A 182 3.25 15.54 9.10
CA VAL A 182 2.34 16.69 9.15
C VAL A 182 2.13 17.25 10.56
N ASN A 183 2.66 16.58 11.58
CA ASN A 183 2.60 17.02 12.98
C ASN A 183 3.86 16.61 13.76
N GLU A 184 3.98 17.11 14.99
CA GLU A 184 5.15 16.88 15.84
C GLU A 184 5.42 15.40 16.11
N GLU A 185 4.38 14.57 16.19
CA GLU A 185 4.52 13.13 16.44
C GLU A 185 5.07 12.42 15.19
N GLU A 186 4.47 12.67 14.03
CA GLU A 186 4.91 12.08 12.76
C GLU A 186 6.31 12.52 12.33
N MET A 187 6.70 13.74 12.68
CA MET A 187 8.06 14.24 12.44
C MET A 187 9.13 13.44 13.22
N MET A 188 8.72 12.68 14.24
CA MET A 188 9.62 11.79 15.00
C MET A 188 9.71 10.39 14.38
N TYR A 189 8.84 10.03 13.44
CA TYR A 189 8.84 8.70 12.87
C TYR A 189 10.10 8.45 12.05
N GLU A 190 10.68 7.27 12.24
CA GLU A 190 11.76 6.76 11.42
C GLU A 190 11.20 5.71 10.46
N SER A 191 11.54 5.82 9.18
CA SER A 191 11.12 4.85 8.17
C SER A 191 12.28 3.99 7.71
N TYR A 192 11.96 2.73 7.41
CA TYR A 192 12.94 1.71 7.06
C TYR A 192 12.42 0.84 5.91
N LEU A 193 13.18 0.80 4.81
CA LEU A 193 12.94 -0.14 3.72
C LEU A 193 13.59 -1.51 4.04
N LEU A 194 12.79 -2.47 4.50
CA LEU A 194 13.27 -3.73 5.06
C LEU A 194 12.93 -4.94 4.17
N PRO A 195 13.76 -6.00 4.16
CA PRO A 195 13.37 -7.29 3.59
C PRO A 195 12.04 -7.78 4.17
N ILE A 196 11.17 -8.34 3.32
CA ILE A 196 9.80 -8.69 3.69
C ILE A 196 9.74 -9.68 4.87
N ASP A 197 10.64 -10.65 4.93
CA ASP A 197 10.72 -11.60 6.05
C ASP A 197 11.04 -10.88 7.37
N LYS A 198 11.95 -9.90 7.34
CA LYS A 198 12.32 -9.09 8.51
C LYS A 198 11.18 -8.15 8.91
N ALA A 199 10.50 -7.55 7.95
CA ALA A 199 9.34 -6.71 8.20
C ALA A 199 8.21 -7.49 8.87
N ARG A 200 7.89 -8.69 8.37
CA ARG A 200 6.89 -9.58 8.97
C ARG A 200 7.26 -10.00 10.39
N ARG A 201 8.54 -10.29 10.67
CA ARG A 201 9.01 -10.57 12.04
C ARG A 201 8.79 -9.38 12.99
N LYS A 202 8.97 -8.15 12.51
CA LYS A 202 8.75 -6.92 13.30
C LYS A 202 7.28 -6.62 13.55
N LEU A 203 6.41 -6.96 12.59
CA LEU A 203 4.96 -6.78 12.69
C LEU A 203 4.23 -7.97 13.32
N LYS A 204 4.97 -8.99 13.80
CA LYS A 204 4.43 -10.30 14.14
C LYS A 204 3.22 -10.21 15.07
N GLY A 205 2.12 -10.85 14.68
CA GLY A 205 0.87 -10.91 15.46
C GLY A 205 -0.02 -9.67 15.35
N SER A 206 0.32 -8.72 14.48
CA SER A 206 -0.54 -7.59 14.12
C SER A 206 -1.24 -7.81 12.79
N VAL A 207 -2.36 -7.11 12.56
CA VAL A 207 -3.01 -7.07 11.24
C VAL A 207 -2.07 -6.56 10.14
N MET A 208 -1.12 -5.70 10.49
CA MET A 208 -0.15 -5.17 9.53
C MET A 208 0.78 -6.29 8.99
N GLU A 209 1.05 -7.34 9.76
CA GLU A 209 1.74 -8.53 9.24
C GLU A 209 0.93 -9.19 8.13
N ASP A 210 -0.38 -9.35 8.33
CA ASP A 210 -1.28 -9.93 7.33
C ASP A 210 -1.39 -9.05 6.08
N VAL A 211 -1.39 -7.72 6.24
CA VAL A 211 -1.38 -6.77 5.13
C VAL A 211 -0.11 -6.94 4.29
N VAL A 212 1.08 -6.99 4.93
CA VAL A 212 2.35 -7.22 4.22
C VAL A 212 2.34 -8.58 3.52
N LYS A 213 1.89 -9.64 4.21
CA LYS A 213 1.82 -10.98 3.65
C LYS A 213 0.92 -11.02 2.41
N ARG A 214 -0.33 -10.57 2.53
CA ARG A 214 -1.31 -10.59 1.43
C ARG A 214 -0.90 -9.70 0.28
N GLY A 215 -0.32 -8.53 0.57
CA GLY A 215 0.17 -7.63 -0.46
C GLY A 215 1.28 -8.25 -1.28
N TRP A 216 2.27 -8.87 -0.62
CA TRP A 216 3.36 -9.54 -1.32
C TRP A 216 2.90 -10.78 -2.10
N GLU A 217 2.08 -11.63 -1.49
CA GLU A 217 1.49 -12.80 -2.16
C GLU A 217 0.68 -12.38 -3.41
N GLY A 218 -0.07 -11.28 -3.32
CA GLY A 218 -0.81 -10.71 -4.46
C GLY A 218 0.10 -10.21 -5.57
N ILE A 219 1.22 -9.55 -5.24
CA ILE A 219 2.22 -9.11 -6.22
C ILE A 219 2.87 -10.32 -6.92
N GLN A 220 3.25 -11.35 -6.16
CA GLN A 220 3.82 -12.58 -6.71
C GLN A 220 2.83 -13.30 -7.64
N LEU A 221 1.58 -13.44 -7.20
CA LEU A 221 0.53 -14.05 -8.01
C LEU A 221 0.28 -13.25 -9.30
N ARG A 222 0.31 -11.91 -9.23
CA ARG A 222 0.22 -11.07 -10.43
C ARG A 222 1.33 -11.39 -11.43
N MET A 223 2.58 -11.48 -10.97
CA MET A 223 3.72 -11.82 -11.82
C MET A 223 3.53 -13.18 -12.50
N GLU A 224 3.11 -14.19 -11.75
CA GLU A 224 2.84 -15.53 -12.28
C GLU A 224 1.73 -15.52 -13.34
N MET A 225 0.63 -14.78 -13.10
CA MET A 225 -0.47 -14.64 -14.04
C MET A 225 -0.06 -13.94 -15.35
N GLU A 226 0.76 -12.90 -15.24
CA GLU A 226 1.29 -12.16 -16.39
C GLU A 226 2.26 -13.02 -17.23
N GLU A 227 3.05 -13.89 -16.59
CA GLU A 227 3.95 -14.83 -17.29
C GLU A 227 3.21 -15.93 -18.04
N GLN A 228 2.09 -16.41 -17.49
CA GLN A 228 1.30 -17.50 -18.04
C GLN A 228 0.23 -17.02 -19.05
N GLY A 229 0.25 -15.75 -19.44
CA GLY A 229 -0.71 -15.19 -20.40
C GLY A 229 -2.17 -15.24 -19.93
N GLY A 230 -2.42 -15.20 -18.61
CA GLY A 230 -3.77 -15.18 -18.06
C GLY A 230 -4.43 -16.54 -17.80
N LEU A 231 -3.74 -17.67 -17.99
CA LEU A 231 -4.31 -19.01 -17.77
C LEU A 231 -4.74 -19.31 -16.31
N LEU A 232 -4.29 -18.51 -15.33
CA LEU A 232 -4.68 -18.61 -13.92
C LEU A 232 -6.00 -17.87 -13.59
N VAL A 233 -6.54 -17.09 -14.52
CA VAL A 233 -7.80 -16.35 -14.34
C VAL A 233 -8.96 -17.33 -14.14
N ASP A 234 -8.99 -18.44 -14.89
CA ASP A 234 -10.05 -19.45 -14.80
C ASP A 234 -10.10 -20.15 -13.44
N ALA A 235 -8.96 -20.36 -12.78
CA ALA A 235 -8.89 -20.98 -11.45
C ALA A 235 -9.36 -20.06 -10.31
N LEU A 236 -9.25 -18.74 -10.48
CA LEU A 236 -9.82 -17.76 -9.54
C LEU A 236 -11.35 -17.70 -9.63
N HIS A 237 -11.93 -18.02 -10.80
CA HIS A 237 -13.38 -17.98 -11.07
C HIS A 237 -14.11 -19.31 -10.88
N ALA A 238 -13.41 -20.46 -10.92
CA ALA A 238 -14.00 -21.81 -10.87
C ALA A 238 -14.63 -22.22 -9.52
N GLU A 239 -14.48 -21.43 -8.46
CA GLU A 239 -15.05 -21.72 -7.13
C GLU A 239 -16.11 -20.69 -6.71
N THR A 240 -17.04 -20.38 -7.61
CA THR A 240 -18.20 -19.55 -7.29
C THR A 240 -19.42 -20.46 -7.06
N PRO A 241 -19.98 -20.58 -5.83
CA PRO A 241 -21.31 -21.12 -5.63
C PRO A 241 -22.40 -20.17 -6.13
#